data_AF-A0A7R9A1B1-F1
#
_entry.id   AF-A0A7R9A1B1-F1
#
_cell.length_a   1.000
_cell.length_b   1.000
_cell.length_c   1.000
_cell.angle_alpha   90.00
_cell.angle_beta   90.00
_cell.angle_gamma   90.00
#
_symmetry.space_group_name_H-M   'P 1'
#
loop_
_entity.id
_entity.type
_entity.pdbx_description
1 polymer ?
#
loop_
_entity_poly.entity_id
_entity_poly.type
_entity_poly.pdbx_seq_one_letter_code
_entity_poly.pdbx_strand_id
1 'polypeptide(L)'
;SENYITYKNLGDQHDIRCPIPRRRNDLDDPERGMIFVCSATHKTKVLFFFLAQTEQGDIFKITLETDEDLVTEIKLKYFDTVPVASSMCVLKTGFLFVGSEFGNQ
;
A
#
# COMPACT_ATOMS: atom_id res chain seq x y z
N SER A 1 -4.55 9.42 -1.51
CA SER A 1 -4.52 10.85 -1.14
C SER A 1 -3.49 11.06 -0.08
N GLU A 2 -3.13 12.29 0.24
CA GLU A 2 -2.29 12.58 1.41
C GLU A 2 -2.91 11.99 2.68
N ASN A 3 -2.10 11.26 3.46
CA ASN A 3 -2.42 10.57 4.72
C ASN A 3 -3.49 9.47 4.64
N TYR A 4 -4.07 9.18 3.47
CA TYR A 4 -5.19 8.23 3.36
C TYR A 4 -5.16 7.41 2.07
N ILE A 5 -5.59 6.15 2.20
CA ILE A 5 -6.07 5.34 1.09
C ILE A 5 -7.60 5.35 1.06
N THR A 6 -8.17 5.44 -0.13
CA THR A 6 -9.62 5.40 -0.34
C THR A 6 -9.93 4.34 -1.39
N TYR A 7 -10.81 3.41 -1.05
CA TYR A 7 -11.46 2.53 -2.01
C TYR A 7 -12.77 3.19 -2.44
N LYS A 8 -12.94 3.36 -3.75
CA LYS A 8 -14.12 3.95 -4.36
C LYS A 8 -14.50 3.14 -5.58
N ASN A 9 -15.71 2.58 -5.57
CA ASN A 9 -16.29 1.88 -6.71
C ASN A 9 -17.56 2.62 -7.17
N LEU A 10 -18.02 2.34 -8.38
CA LEU A 10 -19.28 2.88 -8.90
C LEU A 10 -20.48 2.10 -8.34
N GLY A 11 -21.67 2.69 -8.41
CA GLY A 11 -22.92 2.06 -7.95
C GLY A 11 -23.17 2.24 -6.47
N ASP A 12 -23.69 1.21 -5.81
CA ASP A 12 -24.14 1.25 -4.41
C ASP A 12 -22.99 1.09 -3.38
N GLN A 13 -21.75 0.94 -3.85
CA GLN A 13 -20.58 0.84 -2.98
C GLN A 13 -20.31 2.17 -2.27
N HIS A 14 -20.26 2.13 -0.94
CA HIS A 14 -19.81 3.27 -0.14
C HIS A 14 -18.29 3.48 -0.26
N ASP A 15 -17.87 4.75 -0.22
CA ASP A 15 -16.46 5.13 -0.14
C ASP A 15 -15.87 4.62 1.20
N ILE A 16 -14.81 3.81 1.13
CA ILE A 16 -14.12 3.29 2.31
C ILE A 16 -12.76 3.94 2.39
N ARG A 17 -12.43 4.48 3.56
CA ARG A 17 -11.21 5.26 3.73
C ARG A 17 -10.43 4.77 4.94
N CYS A 18 -9.13 4.59 4.79
CA CYS A 18 -8.24 4.16 5.85
C CYS A 18 -7.02 5.10 5.93
N PRO A 19 -6.64 5.60 7.13
CA PRO A 19 -5.44 6.41 7.28
C PRO A 19 -4.17 5.57 7.04
N ILE A 20 -3.13 6.21 6.52
CA ILE A 20 -1.81 5.58 6.36
C ILE A 20 -1.15 5.50 7.73
N PRO A 21 -0.75 4.30 8.21
CA PRO A 21 -0.06 4.17 9.49
C PRO A 21 1.27 4.92 9.48
N ARG A 22 1.58 5.63 10.58
CA ARG A 22 2.87 6.30 10.79
C ARG A 22 3.76 5.51 11.74
N ARG A 23 5.08 5.68 11.60
CA ARG A 23 6.06 5.13 12.54
C ARG A 23 5.87 5.73 13.93
N ARG A 24 6.14 4.94 14.96
CA ARG A 24 6.11 5.43 16.34
C ARG A 24 7.32 6.33 16.58
N ASN A 25 7.09 7.52 17.13
CA ASN A 25 8.13 8.52 17.42
C ASN A 25 8.91 8.96 16.17
N ASP A 26 8.18 9.20 15.07
CA ASP A 26 8.78 9.77 13.86
C ASP A 26 9.47 11.10 14.18
N LEU A 27 10.65 11.32 13.59
CA LEU A 27 11.45 12.54 13.78
C LEU A 27 11.09 13.61 12.75
N ASP A 28 10.35 13.24 11.70
CA ASP A 28 9.81 14.19 10.74
C ASP A 28 8.79 15.15 11.37
N ASP A 29 8.63 16.31 10.74
CA ASP A 29 7.62 17.31 11.13
C ASP A 29 6.22 16.67 11.20
N PRO A 30 5.52 16.73 12.35
CA PRO A 30 4.17 16.21 12.49
C PRO A 30 3.15 16.82 11.50
N GLU A 31 3.39 18.05 11.02
CA GLU A 31 2.53 18.71 10.03
C GLU A 31 2.73 18.19 8.61
N ARG A 32 3.87 17.54 8.33
CA ARG A 32 4.15 16.95 7.01
C ARG A 32 3.24 15.74 6.78
N GLY A 33 2.48 15.74 5.68
CA GLY A 33 1.69 14.58 5.27
C GLY A 33 2.54 13.45 4.71
N MET A 34 1.89 12.31 4.46
CA MET A 34 2.52 11.12 3.89
C MET A 34 1.72 10.63 2.68
N ILE A 35 2.41 10.26 1.60
CA ILE A 35 1.80 9.59 0.45
C ILE A 35 2.47 8.24 0.15
N PHE A 36 1.82 7.45 -0.70
CA PHE A 36 2.44 6.29 -1.35
C PHE A 36 3.14 6.73 -2.63
N VAL A 37 4.37 6.26 -2.85
CA VAL A 37 5.21 6.59 -4.01
C VAL A 37 5.07 5.59 -5.15
N CYS A 38 4.86 4.32 -4.83
CA CYS A 38 4.63 3.28 -5.82
C CYS A 38 3.76 2.16 -5.23
N SER A 39 3.23 1.31 -6.11
CA SER A 39 2.46 0.14 -5.70
C SER A 39 2.70 -1.03 -6.65
N ALA A 40 2.45 -2.24 -6.14
CA ALA A 40 2.44 -3.47 -6.90
C ALA A 40 1.16 -4.24 -6.59
N THR A 41 0.51 -4.76 -7.63
CA THR A 41 -0.67 -5.60 -7.49
C THR A 41 -0.27 -7.06 -7.69
N HIS A 42 -0.65 -7.91 -6.75
CA HIS A 42 -0.50 -9.35 -6.92
C HIS A 42 -1.86 -10.02 -6.89
N LYS A 43 -2.21 -10.69 -8.00
CA LYS A 43 -3.45 -11.42 -8.16
C LYS A 43 -3.15 -12.88 -8.52
N THR A 44 -3.67 -13.77 -7.70
CA THR A 44 -3.76 -15.21 -7.97
C THR A 44 -5.22 -15.60 -8.17
N LYS A 45 -5.49 -16.89 -8.37
CA LYS A 45 -6.88 -17.38 -8.45
C LYS A 45 -7.62 -17.29 -7.12
N VAL A 46 -6.90 -17.37 -5.99
CA VAL A 46 -7.49 -17.54 -4.65
C VAL A 46 -7.35 -16.27 -3.81
N LEU A 47 -6.33 -15.46 -4.09
CA LEU A 47 -5.97 -14.30 -3.30
C LEU A 47 -5.57 -13.15 -4.22
N PHE A 48 -5.97 -11.93 -3.85
CA PHE A 48 -5.40 -10.71 -4.37
C PHE A 48 -4.97 -9.82 -3.20
N PHE A 49 -3.89 -9.08 -3.40
CA PHE A 49 -3.43 -8.06 -2.46
C PHE A 49 -2.60 -7.02 -3.20
N PHE A 50 -2.35 -5.91 -2.53
CA PHE A 50 -1.47 -4.85 -3.02
C PHE A 50 -0.31 -4.69 -2.05
N LEU A 51 0.85 -4.32 -2.59
CA LEU A 51 1.93 -3.73 -1.83
C LEU A 51 2.00 -2.27 -2.21
N ALA A 52 1.99 -1.36 -1.25
CA ALA A 52 2.16 0.07 -1.49
C ALA A 52 3.28 0.60 -0.61
N GLN A 53 4.20 1.36 -1.20
CA GLN A 53 5.36 1.89 -0.51
C GLN A 53 5.17 3.38 -0.19
N THR A 54 5.44 3.80 1.04
CA THR A 54 5.41 5.22 1.45
C THR A 54 6.70 5.96 1.03
N GLU A 55 6.71 7.28 1.15
CA GLU A 55 7.90 8.12 0.93
C GLU A 55 9.07 7.78 1.87
N GLN A 56 8.82 7.13 3.01
CA GLN A 56 9.85 6.68 3.95
C GLN A 56 10.36 5.25 3.64
N GLY A 57 9.88 4.65 2.55
CA GLY A 57 10.27 3.31 2.12
C GLY A 57 9.47 2.16 2.75
N ASP A 58 8.46 2.47 3.56
CA ASP A 58 7.64 1.44 4.23
C ASP A 58 6.66 0.81 3.26
N ILE A 59 6.74 -0.50 3.11
CA ILE A 59 5.80 -1.29 2.33
C ILE A 59 4.68 -1.76 3.25
N PHE A 60 3.45 -1.43 2.86
CA PHE A 60 2.25 -1.98 3.45
C PHE A 60 1.63 -3.03 2.53
N LYS A 61 1.30 -4.19 3.10
CA LYS A 61 0.39 -5.14 2.46
C LYS A 61 -1.04 -4.66 2.70
N ILE A 62 -1.74 -4.42 1.60
CA ILE A 62 -3.14 -3.98 1.59
C ILE A 62 -4.00 -5.14 1.11
N THR A 63 -5.01 -5.50 1.89
CA THR A 63 -6.04 -6.47 1.54
C THR A 63 -7.41 -5.83 1.68
N LEU A 64 -8.37 -6.27 0.87
CA LEU A 64 -9.76 -5.84 0.96
C LEU A 64 -10.58 -6.98 1.52
N GLU A 65 -11.37 -6.71 2.55
CA GLU A 65 -12.43 -7.63 2.98
C GLU A 65 -13.68 -7.34 2.17
N THR A 66 -14.37 -8.40 1.76
CA THR A 66 -15.57 -8.33 0.94
C THR A 66 -16.69 -9.12 1.60
N ASP A 67 -17.89 -8.55 1.59
CA ASP A 67 -19.13 -9.26 1.88
C ASP A 67 -19.97 -9.25 0.59
N GLU A 68 -20.30 -10.45 0.11
CA GLU A 68 -20.85 -10.65 -1.24
C GLU A 68 -19.99 -9.95 -2.32
N ASP A 69 -20.56 -8.98 -3.04
CA ASP A 69 -19.91 -8.21 -4.09
C ASP A 69 -19.43 -6.81 -3.61
N LEU A 70 -19.61 -6.50 -2.34
CA LEU A 70 -19.26 -5.20 -1.75
C LEU A 70 -17.99 -5.31 -0.90
N VAL A 71 -17.12 -4.31 -1.03
CA VAL A 71 -15.98 -4.16 -0.12
C VAL A 71 -16.50 -3.59 1.19
N THR A 72 -16.04 -4.15 2.31
CA THR A 72 -16.44 -3.73 3.66
C THR A 72 -15.31 -3.04 4.41
N GLU A 73 -14.06 -3.47 4.20
CA GLU A 73 -12.91 -2.95 4.93
C GLU A 73 -11.62 -2.94 4.08
N ILE A 74 -10.78 -1.93 4.27
CA ILE A 74 -9.40 -1.92 3.79
C ILE A 74 -8.49 -2.27 4.98
N LYS A 75 -7.82 -3.42 4.91
CA LYS A 75 -6.83 -3.85 5.91
C LYS A 75 -5.42 -3.52 5.43
N LEU A 76 -4.73 -2.69 6.20
CA LEU A 76 -3.33 -2.34 5.97
C LEU A 76 -2.48 -2.99 7.06
N LYS A 77 -1.44 -3.71 6.64
CA LYS A 77 -0.46 -4.31 7.54
C LYS A 77 0.94 -3.95 7.08
N TYR A 78 1.78 -3.48 8.00
CA TYR A 78 3.20 -3.31 7.73
C TYR A 78 3.79 -4.63 7.21
N PHE A 79 4.49 -4.57 6.10
CA PHE A 79 5.11 -5.72 5.46
C PHE A 79 6.62 -5.70 5.68
N ASP A 80 7.30 -4.67 5.19
CA ASP A 80 8.74 -4.48 5.35
C ASP A 80 9.16 -3.04 5.02
N THR A 81 10.43 -2.69 5.20
CA THR A 81 11.01 -1.41 4.75
C THR A 81 12.14 -1.69 3.77
N VAL A 82 12.10 -1.03 2.61
CA VAL A 82 13.14 -1.10 1.58
C VAL A 82 13.45 0.32 1.07
N PRO A 83 14.53 0.54 0.31
CA PRO A 83 14.79 1.84 -0.29
C PRO A 83 13.61 2.32 -1.12
N VAL A 84 13.37 3.63 -1.13
CA VAL A 84 12.31 4.26 -1.90
C VAL A 84 12.43 3.80 -3.36
N ALA A 85 11.32 3.34 -3.93
CA ALA A 85 11.26 2.71 -5.23
C ALA A 85 10.38 3.49 -6.18
N SER A 86 10.85 3.64 -7.43
CA SER A 86 10.03 4.15 -8.52
C SER A 86 9.04 3.09 -9.02
N SER A 87 9.36 1.81 -8.84
CA SER A 87 8.46 0.70 -9.21
C SER A 87 8.68 -0.55 -8.38
N MET A 88 7.62 -1.34 -8.19
CA MET A 88 7.67 -2.65 -7.54
C MET A 88 6.95 -3.69 -8.41
N CYS A 89 7.48 -4.91 -8.45
CA CYS A 89 6.86 -6.03 -9.18
C CYS A 89 6.84 -7.29 -8.31
N VAL A 90 5.63 -7.82 -8.04
CA VAL A 90 5.45 -9.10 -7.33
C VAL A 90 5.32 -10.24 -8.34
N LEU A 91 6.32 -11.12 -8.36
CA LEU A 91 6.42 -12.25 -9.27
C LEU A 91 5.67 -13.47 -8.73
N LYS A 92 5.10 -14.28 -9.64
CA LYS A 92 4.31 -15.48 -9.30
C LYS A 92 5.08 -16.54 -8.50
N THR A 93 6.40 -16.55 -8.63
CA THR A 93 7.30 -17.48 -7.93
C THR A 93 7.65 -17.03 -6.51
N GLY A 94 7.03 -15.95 -5.99
CA GLY A 94 7.24 -15.48 -4.62
C GLY A 94 8.40 -14.49 -4.47
N PHE A 95 8.76 -13.78 -5.54
CA PHE A 95 9.82 -12.76 -5.51
C PHE A 95 9.22 -11.36 -5.59
N LEU A 96 9.85 -10.41 -4.91
CA LEU A 96 9.57 -8.99 -5.01
C LEU A 96 10.77 -8.31 -5.67
N PHE A 97 10.56 -7.73 -6.84
CA PHE A 97 11.53 -6.83 -7.45
C PHE A 97 11.24 -5.39 -7.05
N VAL A 98 12.27 -4.67 -6.61
CA VAL A 98 12.20 -3.28 -6.14
C VAL A 98 13.15 -2.46 -7.01
N GLY A 99 12.59 -1.63 -7.90
CA GLY A 99 13.36 -0.69 -8.70
C GLY A 99 13.52 0.63 -7.94
N SER A 100 14.59 0.75 -7.16
CA SER A 100 14.92 1.95 -6.39
C SER A 100 14.96 3.21 -7.25
N GLU A 101 14.51 4.34 -6.71
CA GLU A 101 14.56 5.62 -7.44
C GLU A 101 16.01 6.10 -7.69
N PHE A 102 16.93 5.79 -6.77
CA PHE A 102 18.34 6.10 -6.88
C PHE A 102 19.20 5.03 -6.21
N GLY A 103 20.34 4.71 -6.84
CA GLY A 103 21.33 3.78 -6.31
C GLY A 103 20.85 2.32 -6.29
N ASN A 104 21.77 1.41 -5.94
CA ASN A 104 21.51 -0.03 -5.91
C ASN A 104 21.51 -0.64 -4.50
N GLN A 105 21.80 0.17 -3.47
CA GLN A 105 22.19 -0.20 -2.10
C GLN A 105 23.21 -1.35 -2.00
#